data_AF-A0A8B7U762-F1
#
_entry.id   AF-A0A8B7U762-F1
#
_cell.length_a   1.000
_cell.length_b   1.000
_cell.length_c   1.000
_cell.angle_alpha   90.00
_cell.angle_beta   90.00
_cell.angle_gamma   90.00
#
_symmetry.space_group_name_H-M   'P 1'
#
loop_
_entity.id
_entity.type
_entity.pdbx_description
1 polymer ?
#
loop_
_entity_poly.entity_id
_entity_poly.type
_entity_poly.pdbx_seq_one_letter_code
_entity_poly.pdbx_strand_id
1 'polypeptide(L)'
;MDPQGGDGGLAFRGPHSRPHEKVKLRKRKSTLYSGAQDKGAGHRRDLLGENIYLVLFTIALRIFNCFLVQTSFVPDEYWQSLEVAHHMVFNYGYLTWEWAERLRGYTYPLVFASIYKILHLLGKDSVQLLIWIPRLAQALLSAIADVRLYSLMKQLENQELGRWVFFCQLCSWFTWYCCTRTLTNTMETVLSIIALFYYPWEGSKSMNSVTYSFLVALAFIIRPTALIPWVPLLFRHFWQERRKLDLILHHFVPVGFVTLSLSLVIDRIFFGQWTLVQFNFLKFNVLQNLGTFYGSHPWHWYFSQGFPVVLGTHLPFFIHGCLLAPKRYRILLHVGSQRIQVYLSSFTILYGVLWILTYPPEIMEETSSKFPVFIKYAPCTLYWFSSPTRHS
;
A
#
# COMPACT_ATOMS: atom_id res chain seq x y z
N MET A 1 -52.51 -86.70 2.54
CA MET A 1 -52.37 -86.19 3.92
C MET A 1 -51.41 -85.02 3.85
N ASP A 2 -51.92 -83.84 4.19
CA ASP A 2 -51.22 -82.58 4.44
C ASP A 2 -50.02 -82.72 5.42
N PRO A 3 -49.18 -81.68 5.65
CA PRO A 3 -48.75 -80.60 4.75
C PRO A 3 -47.26 -80.15 4.93
N GLN A 4 -46.83 -79.20 4.08
CA GLN A 4 -45.93 -78.05 4.34
C GLN A 4 -44.49 -78.22 4.89
N GLY A 5 -43.55 -77.49 4.26
CA GLY A 5 -42.60 -76.66 5.00
C GLY A 5 -41.13 -76.67 4.56
N GLY A 6 -40.72 -75.63 3.82
CA GLY A 6 -39.60 -74.78 4.25
C GLY A 6 -38.15 -75.22 3.98
N ASP A 7 -37.67 -74.77 2.82
CA ASP A 7 -36.32 -74.29 2.47
C ASP A 7 -35.14 -74.32 3.46
N GLY A 8 -33.98 -74.69 2.89
CA GLY A 8 -32.78 -73.87 3.00
C GLY A 8 -31.48 -74.57 3.40
N GLY A 9 -30.60 -74.86 2.41
CA GLY A 9 -29.19 -75.13 2.69
C GLY A 9 -28.43 -75.91 1.60
N LEU A 10 -28.07 -75.27 0.50
CA LEU A 10 -27.15 -75.83 -0.51
C LEU A 10 -25.73 -75.34 -0.24
N ALA A 11 -24.88 -76.24 0.28
CA ALA A 11 -23.43 -76.11 0.26
C ALA A 11 -22.87 -77.03 -0.82
N PHE A 12 -22.10 -76.48 -1.78
CA PHE A 12 -21.26 -77.30 -2.64
C PHE A 12 -19.86 -76.70 -2.84
N ARG A 13 -18.88 -77.58 -2.66
CA ARG A 13 -17.42 -77.41 -2.67
C ARG A 13 -16.89 -76.79 -3.96
N GLY A 14 -15.94 -75.87 -3.84
CA GLY A 14 -15.08 -75.40 -4.95
C GLY A 14 -13.75 -76.16 -5.05
N PRO A 15 -13.15 -76.27 -6.25
CA PRO A 15 -11.75 -76.70 -6.40
C PRO A 15 -10.84 -75.66 -7.10
N HIS A 16 -9.59 -75.65 -6.61
CA HIS A 16 -8.29 -75.30 -7.19
C HIS A 16 -8.07 -74.23 -8.30
N SER A 17 -7.08 -73.40 -7.98
CA SER A 17 -6.43 -72.31 -8.72
C SER A 17 -5.63 -72.70 -9.97
N ARG A 18 -5.70 -71.87 -11.02
CA ARG A 18 -4.71 -71.71 -12.12
C ARG A 18 -4.15 -70.28 -12.13
N PRO A 19 -2.89 -70.04 -12.56
CA PRO A 19 -2.24 -68.75 -12.46
C PRO A 19 -2.64 -67.82 -13.61
N HIS A 20 -2.93 -66.55 -13.30
CA HIS A 20 -3.22 -65.52 -14.31
C HIS A 20 -1.96 -65.09 -15.06
N GLU A 21 -1.99 -65.29 -16.37
CA GLU A 21 -1.03 -64.76 -17.34
C GLU A 21 -1.06 -63.22 -17.33
N LYS A 22 0.08 -62.57 -17.06
CA LYS A 22 0.20 -61.10 -17.05
C LYS A 22 0.21 -60.57 -18.48
N VAL A 23 -0.93 -60.08 -18.95
CA VAL A 23 -1.03 -59.28 -20.18
C VAL A 23 -0.17 -58.01 -20.03
N LYS A 24 0.94 -57.92 -20.80
CA LYS A 24 1.74 -56.69 -20.89
C LYS A 24 0.99 -55.64 -21.72
N LEU A 25 0.28 -54.75 -21.05
CA LEU A 25 -0.30 -53.56 -21.69
C LEU A 25 0.82 -52.64 -22.18
N ARG A 26 0.90 -52.45 -23.50
CA ARG A 26 1.79 -51.49 -24.15
C ARG A 26 1.37 -50.08 -23.72
N LYS A 27 2.12 -49.45 -22.81
CA LYS A 27 1.92 -48.05 -22.42
C LYS A 27 2.10 -47.13 -23.62
N ARG A 28 0.99 -46.73 -24.25
CA ARG A 28 0.94 -45.67 -25.24
C ARG A 28 1.11 -44.35 -24.47
N LYS A 29 2.25 -43.66 -24.62
CA LYS A 29 2.45 -42.32 -24.05
C LYS A 29 1.44 -41.38 -24.69
N SER A 30 0.35 -41.07 -23.98
CA SER A 30 -0.58 -40.02 -24.39
C SER A 30 0.06 -38.67 -24.08
N THR A 31 0.34 -37.89 -25.12
CA THR A 31 0.94 -36.54 -25.06
C THR A 31 0.04 -35.51 -24.34
N LEU A 32 -1.18 -35.88 -23.93
CA LEU A 32 -2.15 -35.00 -23.30
C LEU A 32 -1.96 -34.80 -21.78
N TYR A 33 -1.14 -35.62 -21.13
CA TYR A 33 -0.85 -35.51 -19.69
C TYR A 33 0.63 -35.21 -19.37
N SER A 34 1.46 -34.93 -20.38
CA SER A 34 2.84 -34.48 -20.16
C SER A 34 2.93 -33.04 -19.62
N GLY A 35 1.83 -32.28 -19.63
CA GLY A 35 1.79 -30.89 -19.14
C GLY A 35 1.79 -30.72 -17.61
N ALA A 36 1.74 -31.81 -16.83
CA ALA A 36 1.70 -31.74 -15.37
C ALA A 36 3.07 -31.98 -14.69
N GLN A 37 4.10 -32.41 -15.44
CA GLN A 37 5.40 -32.79 -14.89
C GLN A 37 6.55 -31.84 -15.20
N ASP A 38 6.27 -30.67 -15.78
CA ASP A 38 7.27 -29.62 -16.06
C ASP A 38 7.07 -28.33 -15.25
N LYS A 39 6.41 -28.41 -14.08
CA LYS A 39 6.43 -27.35 -13.05
C LYS A 39 7.66 -27.44 -12.15
N GLY A 40 8.77 -27.92 -12.70
CA GLY A 40 10.08 -28.07 -12.05
C GLY A 40 11.15 -27.14 -12.62
N ALA A 41 10.78 -26.07 -13.33
CA ALA A 41 11.73 -25.12 -13.91
C ALA A 41 11.71 -23.77 -13.18
N GLY A 42 12.53 -23.68 -12.13
CA GLY A 42 12.93 -22.42 -11.50
C GLY A 42 11.96 -21.90 -10.46
N HIS A 43 12.26 -22.20 -9.18
CA HIS A 43 11.85 -21.36 -8.06
C HIS A 43 12.49 -19.97 -8.27
N ARG A 44 11.90 -19.15 -9.16
CA ARG A 44 12.26 -17.74 -9.32
C ARG A 44 12.09 -17.15 -7.93
N ARG A 45 13.19 -16.69 -7.35
CA ARG A 45 13.25 -16.21 -5.97
C ARG A 45 12.21 -15.10 -5.81
N ASP A 46 11.09 -15.40 -5.17
CA ASP A 46 10.07 -14.39 -4.89
C ASP A 46 10.57 -13.53 -3.73
N LEU A 47 10.83 -12.25 -4.01
CA LEU A 47 11.19 -11.28 -2.98
C LEU A 47 9.92 -10.52 -2.61
N LEU A 48 9.60 -10.44 -1.31
CA LEU A 48 8.33 -9.89 -0.81
C LEU A 48 7.07 -10.64 -1.33
N GLY A 49 7.22 -11.85 -1.88
CA GLY A 49 6.11 -12.61 -2.48
C GLY A 49 5.77 -12.21 -3.92
N GLU A 50 6.62 -11.40 -4.56
CA GLU A 50 6.49 -11.03 -5.97
C GLU A 50 7.77 -11.33 -6.76
N ASN A 51 7.65 -11.26 -8.08
CA ASN A 51 8.77 -11.46 -9.00
C ASN A 51 9.92 -10.49 -8.67
N ILE A 52 11.11 -11.04 -8.40
CA ILE A 52 12.31 -10.27 -8.05
C ILE A 52 12.63 -9.15 -9.04
N TYR A 53 12.39 -9.33 -10.34
CA TYR A 53 12.63 -8.29 -11.34
C TYR A 53 11.71 -7.09 -11.15
N LEU A 54 10.45 -7.31 -10.74
CA LEU A 54 9.52 -6.23 -10.43
C LEU A 54 9.99 -5.45 -9.21
N VAL A 55 10.42 -6.16 -8.16
CA VAL A 55 10.93 -5.51 -6.93
C VAL A 55 12.19 -4.70 -7.22
N LEU A 56 13.17 -5.29 -7.91
CA LEU A 56 14.40 -4.60 -8.27
C LEU A 56 14.16 -3.43 -9.21
N PHE A 57 13.25 -3.57 -10.19
CA PHE A 57 12.83 -2.46 -11.06
C PHE A 57 12.24 -1.31 -10.25
N THR A 58 11.35 -1.59 -9.32
CA THR A 58 10.70 -0.57 -8.48
C THR A 58 11.72 0.15 -7.61
N ILE A 59 12.64 -0.59 -6.98
CA ILE A 59 13.72 -0.03 -6.18
C ILE A 59 14.62 0.86 -7.04
N ALA A 60 15.08 0.36 -8.19
CA ALA A 60 15.93 1.12 -9.11
C ALA A 60 15.24 2.41 -9.59
N LEU A 61 13.96 2.33 -9.91
CA LEU A 61 13.15 3.47 -10.33
C LEU A 61 13.02 4.53 -9.22
N ARG A 62 12.75 4.12 -7.97
CA ARG A 62 12.64 5.06 -6.84
C ARG A 62 13.98 5.66 -6.43
N ILE A 63 15.07 4.92 -6.54
CA ILE A 63 16.43 5.45 -6.37
C ILE A 63 16.74 6.48 -7.48
N PHE A 64 16.44 6.15 -8.74
CA PHE A 64 16.61 7.08 -9.85
C PHE A 64 15.78 8.36 -9.66
N ASN A 65 14.52 8.22 -9.26
CA ASN A 65 13.65 9.34 -8.92
C ASN A 65 14.25 10.20 -7.78
N CYS A 66 14.84 9.60 -6.75
CA CYS A 66 15.51 10.32 -5.66
C CYS A 66 16.59 11.26 -6.19
N PHE A 67 17.41 10.82 -7.15
CA PHE A 67 18.46 11.63 -7.77
C PHE A 67 17.94 12.70 -8.74
N LEU A 68 16.81 12.43 -9.40
CA LEU A 68 16.18 13.40 -10.31
C LEU A 68 15.50 14.54 -9.56
N VAL A 69 14.87 14.27 -8.42
CA VAL A 69 14.22 15.31 -7.61
C VAL A 69 15.29 16.06 -6.83
N GLN A 70 15.68 17.24 -7.31
CA GLN A 70 16.70 18.08 -6.67
C GLN A 70 16.14 19.37 -6.06
N THR A 71 14.84 19.63 -6.24
CA THR A 71 14.19 20.85 -5.75
C THR A 71 13.73 20.70 -4.30
N SER A 72 13.49 21.82 -3.62
CA SER A 72 12.73 21.88 -2.36
C SER A 72 11.24 22.07 -2.64
N PHE A 73 10.36 21.47 -1.82
CA PHE A 73 8.91 21.61 -1.97
C PHE A 73 8.29 22.42 -0.83
N VAL A 74 8.41 21.93 0.41
CA VAL A 74 7.85 22.56 1.60
C VAL A 74 8.88 22.58 2.71
N PRO A 75 8.87 23.59 3.59
CA PRO A 75 9.78 23.67 4.74
C PRO A 75 9.76 22.39 5.61
N ASP A 76 8.60 21.75 5.72
CA ASP A 76 8.40 20.51 6.48
C ASP A 76 9.32 19.36 6.07
N GLU A 77 9.85 19.37 4.84
CA GLU A 77 10.84 18.38 4.39
C GLU A 77 12.12 18.38 5.25
N TYR A 78 12.47 19.53 5.83
CA TYR A 78 13.67 19.72 6.64
C TYR A 78 13.31 19.94 8.11
N TRP A 79 12.40 20.88 8.39
CA TRP A 79 12.11 21.37 9.74
C TRP A 79 11.20 20.45 10.58
N GLN A 80 10.64 19.40 9.98
CA GLN A 80 9.85 18.38 10.68
C GLN A 80 10.56 17.02 10.77
N SER A 81 11.71 16.88 10.12
CA SER A 81 12.40 15.58 10.01
C SER A 81 13.91 15.72 10.10
N LEU A 82 14.58 16.18 9.04
CA LEU A 82 16.04 16.14 8.92
C LEU A 82 16.76 17.05 9.91
N GLU A 83 16.33 18.30 10.06
CA GLU A 83 16.96 19.25 10.97
C GLU A 83 16.78 18.81 12.43
N VAL A 84 15.61 18.29 12.75
CA VAL A 84 15.28 17.78 14.08
C VAL A 84 16.14 16.55 14.39
N ALA A 85 16.24 15.62 13.44
CA ALA A 85 17.10 14.45 13.54
C ALA A 85 18.58 14.82 13.69
N HIS A 86 19.02 15.87 12.99
CA HIS A 86 20.36 16.41 13.12
C HIS A 86 20.59 16.97 14.54
N HIS A 87 19.68 17.80 15.05
CA HIS A 87 19.75 18.31 16.43
C HIS A 87 19.79 17.19 17.47
N MET A 88 19.04 16.09 17.28
CA MET A 88 19.04 14.93 18.18
C MET A 88 20.41 14.24 18.29
N VAL A 89 21.24 14.29 17.24
CA VAL A 89 22.53 13.58 17.19
C VAL A 89 23.70 14.50 17.53
N PHE A 90 23.70 15.72 16.98
CA PHE A 90 24.82 16.64 17.05
C PHE A 90 24.65 17.76 18.09
N ASN A 91 23.47 17.85 18.72
CA ASN A 91 23.12 18.87 19.72
C ASN A 91 23.25 20.32 19.22
N TYR A 92 23.11 20.53 17.91
CA TYR A 92 22.98 21.86 17.29
C TYR A 92 22.04 21.81 16.09
N GLY A 93 21.53 22.97 15.69
CA GLY A 93 20.49 23.12 14.68
C GLY A 93 19.32 23.93 15.23
N TYR A 94 18.33 24.22 14.39
CA TYR A 94 17.19 25.04 14.77
C TYR A 94 15.90 24.20 14.87
N LEU A 95 15.26 24.26 16.05
CA LEU A 95 13.94 23.69 16.28
C LEU A 95 12.88 24.79 16.13
N THR A 96 11.88 24.54 15.29
CA THR A 96 10.80 25.51 15.08
C THR A 96 9.91 25.64 16.32
N TRP A 97 9.08 26.68 16.34
CA TRP A 97 8.10 26.92 17.41
C TRP A 97 7.18 25.73 17.68
N GLU A 98 6.87 24.89 16.67
CA GLU A 98 6.04 23.70 16.84
C GLU A 98 6.69 22.66 17.78
N TRP A 99 8.02 22.60 17.80
CA TRP A 99 8.78 21.74 18.72
C TRP A 99 8.82 22.36 20.12
N ALA A 100 8.94 23.68 20.23
CA ALA A 100 8.87 24.39 21.51
C ALA A 100 7.50 24.18 22.19
N GLU A 101 6.41 24.26 21.41
CA GLU A 101 5.03 23.98 21.84
C GLU A 101 4.68 22.49 21.89
N ARG A 102 5.63 21.61 21.50
CA ARG A 102 5.50 20.15 21.56
C ARG A 102 4.27 19.62 20.82
N LEU A 103 4.04 20.19 19.64
CA LEU A 103 2.99 19.80 18.71
C LEU A 103 3.40 18.63 17.81
N ARG A 104 4.69 18.31 17.78
CA ARG A 104 5.32 17.30 16.92
C ARG A 104 6.12 16.32 17.77
N GLY A 105 6.12 15.05 17.36
CA GLY A 105 6.74 13.96 18.11
C GLY A 105 8.05 13.52 17.48
N TYR A 106 8.97 13.04 18.29
CA TYR A 106 10.31 12.65 17.84
C TYR A 106 10.35 11.27 17.16
N THR A 107 9.25 10.51 17.16
CA THR A 107 9.19 9.15 16.58
C THR A 107 9.64 9.10 15.12
N TYR A 108 9.22 10.06 14.27
CA TYR A 108 9.64 10.09 12.86
C TYR A 108 11.06 10.63 12.67
N PRO A 109 11.46 11.78 13.25
CA PRO A 109 12.85 12.22 13.24
C PRO A 109 13.83 11.17 13.76
N LEU A 110 13.45 10.36 14.75
CA LEU A 110 14.30 9.32 15.32
C LEU A 110 14.79 8.30 14.28
N VAL A 111 13.97 8.02 13.26
CA VAL A 111 14.38 7.15 12.14
C VAL A 111 15.60 7.75 11.44
N PHE A 112 15.58 9.03 11.13
CA PHE A 112 16.71 9.71 10.48
C PHE A 112 17.86 9.97 11.45
N ALA A 113 17.57 10.25 12.72
CA ALA A 113 18.59 10.42 13.75
C ALA A 113 19.40 9.13 13.94
N SER A 114 18.76 7.96 13.83
CA SER A 114 19.47 6.68 13.87
C SER A 114 20.45 6.53 12.70
N ILE A 115 20.06 6.95 11.50
CA ILE A 115 20.94 6.98 10.31
C ILE A 115 22.11 7.93 10.56
N TYR A 116 21.85 9.13 11.05
CA TYR A 116 22.89 10.13 11.34
C TYR A 116 23.85 9.66 12.42
N LYS A 117 23.35 9.00 13.47
CA LYS A 117 24.20 8.45 14.53
C LYS A 117 25.12 7.37 13.98
N ILE A 118 24.63 6.48 13.11
CA ILE A 118 25.45 5.47 12.44
C ILE A 118 26.54 6.13 11.59
N LEU A 119 26.19 7.14 10.79
CA LEU A 119 27.16 7.87 9.96
C LEU A 119 28.23 8.56 10.80
N HIS A 120 27.84 9.19 11.90
CA HIS A 120 28.76 9.84 12.82
C HIS A 120 29.72 8.82 13.48
N LEU A 121 29.20 7.66 13.93
CA LEU A 121 30.03 6.58 14.48
C LEU A 121 31.02 6.00 13.47
N LEU A 122 30.69 6.05 12.17
CA LEU A 122 31.58 5.64 11.08
C LEU A 122 32.54 6.74 10.61
N GLY A 123 32.48 7.95 11.19
CA GLY A 123 33.26 9.10 10.75
C GLY A 123 32.90 9.58 9.33
N LYS A 124 31.64 9.36 8.89
CA LYS A 124 31.12 9.67 7.55
C LYS A 124 29.92 10.63 7.62
N ASP A 125 30.01 11.66 8.44
CA ASP A 125 28.98 12.68 8.66
C ASP A 125 29.10 13.88 7.68
N SER A 126 29.50 13.62 6.43
CA SER A 126 29.51 14.67 5.41
C SER A 126 28.09 15.15 5.09
N VAL A 127 27.95 16.46 4.84
CA VAL A 127 26.65 17.10 4.54
C VAL A 127 25.91 16.39 3.41
N GLN A 128 26.63 15.94 2.38
CA GLN A 128 26.04 15.20 1.27
C GLN A 128 25.39 13.89 1.74
N LEU A 129 26.03 13.13 2.60
CA LEU A 129 25.47 11.87 3.12
C LEU A 129 24.29 12.11 4.05
N LEU A 130 24.33 13.17 4.86
CA LEU A 130 23.21 13.57 5.72
C LEU A 130 21.98 14.00 4.92
N ILE A 131 22.14 14.50 3.70
CA ILE A 131 21.03 14.82 2.80
C ILE A 131 20.55 13.58 2.03
N TRP A 132 21.47 12.85 1.38
CA TRP A 132 21.09 11.81 0.42
C TRP A 132 20.60 10.51 1.08
N ILE A 133 21.20 10.09 2.20
CA ILE A 133 20.86 8.79 2.80
C ILE A 133 19.42 8.76 3.34
N PRO A 134 18.93 9.78 4.08
CA PRO A 134 17.52 9.84 4.47
C PRO A 134 16.55 9.77 3.29
N ARG A 135 16.86 10.48 2.20
CA ARG A 135 16.04 10.48 0.98
C ARG A 135 16.04 9.12 0.29
N LEU A 136 17.19 8.45 0.23
CA LEU A 136 17.29 7.07 -0.27
C LEU A 136 16.50 6.10 0.61
N ALA A 137 16.58 6.23 1.94
CA ALA A 137 15.78 5.41 2.86
C ALA A 137 14.28 5.60 2.61
N GLN A 138 13.83 6.85 2.44
CA GLN A 138 12.44 7.16 2.10
C GLN A 138 12.04 6.60 0.73
N ALA A 139 12.93 6.67 -0.27
CA ALA A 139 12.70 6.11 -1.60
C ALA A 139 12.54 4.58 -1.57
N LEU A 140 13.33 3.88 -0.74
CA LEU A 140 13.21 2.44 -0.53
C LEU A 140 11.88 2.08 0.15
N LEU A 141 11.47 2.83 1.17
CA LEU A 141 10.17 2.64 1.82
C LEU A 141 9.02 2.84 0.84
N SER A 142 9.10 3.86 -0.02
CA SER A 142 8.13 4.09 -1.10
C SER A 142 8.11 2.97 -2.14
N ALA A 143 9.28 2.42 -2.51
CA ALA A 143 9.34 1.26 -3.41
C ALA A 143 8.65 0.03 -2.80
N ILE A 144 8.84 -0.22 -1.50
CA ILE A 144 8.14 -1.30 -0.79
C ILE A 144 6.63 -1.06 -0.81
N ALA A 145 6.19 0.17 -0.55
CA ALA A 145 4.77 0.52 -0.63
C ALA A 145 4.19 0.26 -2.03
N ASP A 146 4.88 0.67 -3.11
CA ASP A 146 4.40 0.46 -4.47
C ASP A 146 4.29 -1.04 -4.83
N VAL A 147 5.25 -1.87 -4.42
CA VAL A 147 5.18 -3.33 -4.59
C VAL A 147 4.00 -3.90 -3.79
N ARG A 148 3.78 -3.43 -2.57
CA ARG A 148 2.63 -3.87 -1.76
C ARG A 148 1.30 -3.41 -2.32
N LEU A 149 1.24 -2.24 -2.96
CA LEU A 149 0.07 -1.81 -3.70
C LEU A 149 -0.22 -2.73 -4.89
N TYR A 150 0.82 -3.10 -5.65
CA TYR A 150 0.68 -4.09 -6.74
C TYR A 150 0.15 -5.42 -6.22
N SER A 151 0.75 -5.98 -5.16
CA SER A 151 0.31 -7.23 -4.55
C SER A 151 -1.10 -7.14 -3.99
N LEU A 152 -1.46 -6.02 -3.35
CA LEU A 152 -2.81 -5.78 -2.84
C LEU A 152 -3.83 -5.86 -3.97
N MET A 153 -3.57 -5.17 -5.09
CA MET A 153 -4.52 -5.14 -6.20
C MET A 153 -4.62 -6.45 -6.95
N LYS A 154 -3.50 -7.16 -7.10
CA LYS A 154 -3.48 -8.52 -7.60
C LYS A 154 -4.26 -9.49 -6.70
N GLN A 155 -4.26 -9.28 -5.38
CA GLN A 155 -4.93 -10.14 -4.43
C GLN A 155 -6.43 -9.86 -4.31
N LEU A 156 -6.82 -8.59 -4.29
CA LEU A 156 -8.22 -8.21 -4.27
C LEU A 156 -8.91 -8.62 -5.56
N GLU A 157 -8.17 -8.62 -6.67
CA GLU A 157 -8.76 -8.62 -8.01
C GLU A 157 -8.01 -9.57 -8.94
N ASN A 158 -7.30 -9.02 -9.93
CA ASN A 158 -6.55 -9.78 -10.90
C ASN A 158 -5.20 -9.13 -11.23
N GLN A 159 -4.35 -9.90 -11.87
CA GLN A 159 -2.98 -9.48 -12.20
C GLN A 159 -2.94 -8.31 -13.19
N GLU A 160 -3.90 -8.24 -14.11
CA GLU A 160 -3.95 -7.19 -15.13
C GLU A 160 -4.23 -5.82 -14.52
N LEU A 161 -5.21 -5.75 -13.62
CA LEU A 161 -5.48 -4.53 -12.89
C LEU A 161 -4.33 -4.12 -12.00
N GLY A 162 -3.73 -5.09 -11.30
CA GLY A 162 -2.55 -4.81 -10.48
C GLY A 162 -1.48 -4.08 -11.29
N ARG A 163 -1.22 -4.51 -12.54
CA ARG A 163 -0.26 -3.86 -13.44
C ARG A 163 -0.67 -2.43 -13.79
N TRP A 164 -1.94 -2.19 -14.07
CA TRP A 164 -2.43 -0.84 -14.39
C TRP A 164 -2.37 0.11 -13.20
N VAL A 165 -2.80 -0.33 -12.01
CA VAL A 165 -2.70 0.48 -10.78
C VAL A 165 -1.24 0.79 -10.47
N PHE A 166 -0.36 -0.20 -10.58
CA PHE A 166 1.07 -0.02 -10.40
C PHE A 166 1.66 0.97 -11.42
N PHE A 167 1.31 0.85 -12.71
CA PHE A 167 1.72 1.79 -13.74
C PHE A 167 1.24 3.22 -13.43
N CYS A 168 -0.02 3.41 -13.08
CA CYS A 168 -0.57 4.71 -12.67
C CYS A 168 0.14 5.26 -11.43
N GLN A 169 0.47 4.42 -10.45
CA GLN A 169 1.20 4.83 -9.25
C GLN A 169 2.62 5.31 -9.59
N LEU A 170 3.31 4.62 -10.50
CA LEU A 170 4.65 5.00 -10.96
C LEU A 170 4.62 6.27 -11.82
N CYS A 171 3.60 6.45 -12.66
CA CYS A 171 3.47 7.59 -13.57
C CYS A 171 2.81 8.82 -12.93
N SER A 172 2.28 8.71 -11.70
CA SER A 172 1.68 9.83 -10.98
C SER A 172 2.73 10.89 -10.71
N TRP A 173 2.56 12.08 -11.33
CA TRP A 173 3.52 13.16 -11.21
C TRP A 173 3.74 13.59 -9.75
N PHE A 174 2.66 13.65 -8.95
CA PHE A 174 2.73 14.06 -7.55
C PHE A 174 3.37 12.98 -6.67
N THR A 175 3.03 11.71 -6.90
CA THR A 175 3.71 10.60 -6.21
C THR A 175 5.18 10.60 -6.55
N TRP A 176 5.53 10.72 -7.84
CA TRP A 176 6.91 10.83 -8.28
C TRP A 176 7.63 11.98 -7.59
N TYR A 177 6.99 13.14 -7.48
CA TYR A 177 7.56 14.35 -6.89
C TYR A 177 7.75 14.28 -5.36
N CYS A 178 6.87 13.59 -4.63
CA CYS A 178 6.85 13.58 -3.17
C CYS A 178 7.42 12.31 -2.52
N CYS A 179 7.41 11.16 -3.20
CA CYS A 179 7.67 9.86 -2.55
C CYS A 179 9.11 9.68 -2.05
N THR A 180 10.06 10.47 -2.52
CA THR A 180 11.48 10.42 -2.12
C THR A 180 11.84 11.51 -1.10
N ARG A 181 10.89 12.40 -0.78
CA ARG A 181 11.06 13.48 0.18
C ARG A 181 10.68 13.01 1.58
N THR A 182 11.41 13.48 2.58
CA THR A 182 11.27 13.10 4.00
C THR A 182 10.09 13.80 4.69
N LEU A 183 8.92 13.72 4.07
CA LEU A 183 7.65 14.26 4.57
C LEU A 183 6.90 13.24 5.41
N THR A 184 6.30 13.68 6.51
CA THR A 184 5.40 12.84 7.32
C THR A 184 4.18 12.39 6.51
N ASN A 185 3.71 13.19 5.54
CA ASN A 185 2.67 12.80 4.57
C ASN A 185 3.06 11.61 3.70
N THR A 186 4.32 11.57 3.26
CA THR A 186 4.83 10.44 2.47
C THR A 186 4.89 9.19 3.35
N MET A 187 5.37 9.33 4.59
CA MET A 187 5.40 8.21 5.54
C MET A 187 4.00 7.69 5.91
N GLU A 188 3.04 8.58 6.13
CA GLU A 188 1.62 8.22 6.34
C GLU A 188 1.09 7.40 5.16
N THR A 189 1.38 7.83 3.92
CA THR A 189 0.97 7.12 2.70
C THR A 189 1.62 5.74 2.61
N VAL A 190 2.94 5.65 2.82
CA VAL A 190 3.69 4.38 2.82
C VAL A 190 3.12 3.40 3.82
N LEU A 191 2.98 3.82 5.09
CA LEU A 191 2.44 2.97 6.15
C LEU A 191 1.01 2.55 5.85
N SER A 192 0.19 3.46 5.32
CA SER A 192 -1.20 3.15 4.96
C SER A 192 -1.29 2.14 3.84
N ILE A 193 -0.48 2.24 2.78
CA ILE A 193 -0.45 1.26 1.69
C ILE A 193 -0.07 -0.12 2.21
N ILE A 194 0.98 -0.21 3.02
CA ILE A 194 1.43 -1.49 3.57
C ILE A 194 0.39 -2.05 4.55
N ALA A 195 -0.26 -1.20 5.35
CA ALA A 195 -1.34 -1.61 6.24
C ALA A 195 -2.55 -2.14 5.45
N LEU A 196 -2.93 -1.49 4.35
CA LEU A 196 -4.01 -1.96 3.47
C LEU A 196 -3.70 -3.34 2.87
N PHE A 197 -2.43 -3.66 2.60
CA PHE A 197 -2.05 -5.01 2.16
C PHE A 197 -2.34 -6.09 3.22
N TYR A 198 -2.10 -5.80 4.50
CA TYR A 198 -2.35 -6.74 5.60
C TYR A 198 -3.77 -6.67 6.18
N TYR A 199 -4.59 -5.72 5.70
CA TYR A 199 -5.95 -5.52 6.18
C TYR A 199 -6.85 -6.75 5.87
N PRO A 200 -7.80 -7.10 6.75
CA PRO A 200 -8.74 -8.22 6.59
C PRO A 200 -9.77 -7.96 5.47
N TRP A 201 -9.33 -8.02 4.23
CA TRP A 201 -10.23 -8.11 3.08
C TRP A 201 -10.83 -9.51 2.97
N GLU A 202 -12.07 -9.58 2.48
CA GLU A 202 -12.75 -10.86 2.26
C GLU A 202 -11.98 -11.67 1.22
N GLY A 203 -11.60 -12.92 1.57
CA GLY A 203 -10.78 -13.77 0.69
C GLY A 203 -9.28 -13.46 0.66
N SER A 204 -8.81 -12.50 1.47
CA SER A 204 -7.38 -12.17 1.58
C SER A 204 -6.55 -13.29 2.20
N LYS A 205 -5.47 -13.70 1.51
CA LYS A 205 -4.49 -14.65 2.05
C LYS A 205 -3.43 -14.00 2.93
N SER A 206 -3.24 -12.69 2.80
CA SER A 206 -2.17 -11.93 3.47
C SER A 206 -2.65 -11.21 4.74
N MET A 207 -3.83 -11.57 5.25
CA MET A 207 -4.44 -10.91 6.41
C MET A 207 -3.57 -11.07 7.67
N ASN A 208 -3.29 -9.97 8.35
CA ASN A 208 -2.69 -9.98 9.68
C ASN A 208 -3.17 -8.79 10.51
N SER A 209 -4.08 -9.06 11.46
CA SER A 209 -4.72 -8.05 12.30
C SER A 209 -3.74 -7.28 13.19
N VAL A 210 -2.68 -7.93 13.68
CA VAL A 210 -1.66 -7.28 14.50
C VAL A 210 -0.81 -6.36 13.63
N THR A 211 -0.33 -6.84 12.49
CA THR A 211 0.58 -6.09 11.62
C THR A 211 -0.08 -4.83 11.06
N TYR A 212 -1.29 -4.92 10.51
CA TYR A 212 -1.93 -3.72 9.97
C TYR A 212 -2.26 -2.74 11.11
N SER A 213 -2.75 -3.22 12.26
CA SER A 213 -3.06 -2.34 13.40
C SER A 213 -1.82 -1.61 13.91
N PHE A 214 -0.66 -2.28 13.93
CA PHE A 214 0.61 -1.68 14.32
C PHE A 214 1.04 -0.59 13.33
N LEU A 215 0.93 -0.85 12.03
CA LEU A 215 1.25 0.13 10.99
C LEU A 215 0.32 1.34 11.04
N VAL A 216 -0.97 1.13 11.33
CA VAL A 216 -1.96 2.21 11.51
C VAL A 216 -1.66 3.03 12.77
N ALA A 217 -1.34 2.36 13.88
CA ALA A 217 -0.96 3.04 15.10
C ALA A 217 0.32 3.86 14.91
N LEU A 218 1.32 3.33 14.21
CA LEU A 218 2.53 4.07 13.84
C LEU A 218 2.22 5.27 12.94
N ALA A 219 1.34 5.12 11.94
CA ALA A 219 0.91 6.22 11.09
C ALA A 219 0.21 7.33 11.90
N PHE A 220 -0.63 6.96 12.87
CA PHE A 220 -1.27 7.90 13.78
C PHE A 220 -0.28 8.63 14.71
N ILE A 221 0.72 7.92 15.24
CA ILE A 221 1.78 8.53 16.07
C ILE A 221 2.57 9.57 15.27
N ILE A 222 2.97 9.21 14.05
CA ILE A 222 3.72 10.11 13.16
C ILE A 222 2.84 11.26 12.70
N ARG A 223 1.56 11.00 12.44
CA ARG A 223 0.62 12.00 11.95
C ARG A 223 -0.80 11.71 12.44
N PRO A 224 -1.31 12.47 13.43
CA PRO A 224 -2.64 12.24 14.00
C PRO A 224 -3.79 12.28 12.99
N THR A 225 -3.61 12.98 11.86
CA THR A 225 -4.60 13.04 10.77
C THR A 225 -4.85 11.69 10.08
N ALA A 226 -3.93 10.71 10.21
CA ALA A 226 -4.09 9.36 9.69
C ALA A 226 -5.31 8.63 10.29
N LEU A 227 -5.83 9.12 11.43
CA LEU A 227 -7.05 8.61 12.01
C LEU A 227 -8.26 8.78 11.08
N ILE A 228 -8.31 9.86 10.29
CA ILE A 228 -9.43 10.19 9.41
C ILE A 228 -9.71 9.07 8.39
N PRO A 229 -8.73 8.60 7.58
CA PRO A 229 -8.96 7.51 6.64
C PRO A 229 -9.12 6.15 7.33
N TRP A 230 -8.49 5.93 8.49
CA TRP A 230 -8.47 4.61 9.12
C TRP A 230 -9.67 4.32 10.01
N VAL A 231 -10.30 5.32 10.62
CA VAL A 231 -11.46 5.12 11.50
C VAL A 231 -12.58 4.33 10.82
N PRO A 232 -13.04 4.65 9.59
CA PRO A 232 -14.07 3.87 8.90
C PRO A 232 -13.65 2.41 8.67
N LEU A 233 -12.38 2.16 8.34
CA LEU A 233 -11.85 0.81 8.10
C LEU A 233 -11.73 0.01 9.41
N LEU A 234 -11.28 0.64 10.49
CA LEU A 234 -11.26 0.02 11.81
C LEU A 234 -12.68 -0.33 12.29
N PHE A 235 -13.65 0.56 12.07
CA PHE A 235 -15.06 0.27 12.35
C PHE A 235 -15.60 -0.87 11.48
N ARG A 236 -15.24 -0.91 10.19
CA ARG A 236 -15.63 -2.01 9.31
C ARG A 236 -15.09 -3.34 9.83
N HIS A 237 -13.80 -3.43 10.14
CA HIS A 237 -13.22 -4.65 10.69
C HIS A 237 -13.88 -5.06 12.01
N PHE A 238 -14.12 -4.10 12.91
CA PHE A 238 -14.84 -4.34 14.15
C PHE A 238 -16.25 -4.90 13.93
N TRP A 239 -16.95 -4.44 12.89
CA TRP A 239 -18.28 -4.92 12.55
C TRP A 239 -18.28 -6.31 11.92
N GLN A 240 -17.28 -6.62 11.10
CA GLN A 240 -17.12 -7.91 10.44
C GLN A 240 -16.70 -9.02 11.43
N GLU A 241 -15.96 -8.66 12.47
CA GLU A 241 -15.43 -9.62 13.43
C GLU A 241 -16.51 -10.15 14.38
N ARG A 242 -16.58 -11.49 14.53
CA ARG A 242 -17.55 -12.14 15.43
C ARG A 242 -17.13 -11.98 16.89
N ARG A 243 -15.83 -12.11 17.16
CA ARG A 243 -15.25 -12.01 18.51
C ARG A 243 -14.71 -10.60 18.76
N LYS A 244 -15.65 -9.67 18.91
CA LYS A 244 -15.38 -8.22 19.07
C LYS A 244 -14.45 -7.90 20.25
N LEU A 245 -14.69 -8.54 21.39
CA LEU A 245 -13.88 -8.32 22.60
C LEU A 245 -12.45 -8.83 22.44
N ASP A 246 -12.26 -9.98 21.80
CA ASP A 246 -10.92 -10.54 21.56
C ASP A 246 -10.12 -9.65 20.60
N LEU A 247 -10.75 -9.12 19.55
CA LEU A 247 -10.12 -8.18 18.64
C LEU A 247 -9.65 -6.91 19.38
N ILE A 248 -10.50 -6.33 20.22
CA ILE A 248 -10.14 -5.13 20.98
C ILE A 248 -9.04 -5.44 22.00
N LEU A 249 -9.27 -6.42 22.88
CA LEU A 249 -8.43 -6.66 24.06
C LEU A 249 -7.08 -7.30 23.71
N HIS A 250 -7.02 -8.15 22.69
CA HIS A 250 -5.79 -8.86 22.33
C HIS A 250 -5.04 -8.25 21.14
N HIS A 251 -5.69 -7.38 20.35
CA HIS A 251 -5.04 -6.78 19.18
C HIS A 251 -4.95 -5.26 19.30
N PHE A 252 -6.08 -4.54 19.32
CA PHE A 252 -6.04 -3.07 19.26
C PHE A 252 -5.48 -2.43 20.52
N VAL A 253 -5.88 -2.90 21.71
CA VAL A 253 -5.41 -2.35 22.98
C VAL A 253 -3.92 -2.63 23.19
N PRO A 254 -3.38 -3.86 23.01
CA PRO A 254 -1.96 -4.11 23.20
C PRO A 254 -1.09 -3.36 22.19
N VAL A 255 -1.49 -3.35 20.92
CA VAL A 255 -0.77 -2.62 19.86
C VAL A 255 -0.75 -1.12 20.17
N GLY A 256 -1.93 -0.54 20.45
CA GLY A 256 -2.06 0.87 20.79
C GLY A 256 -1.23 1.23 22.01
N PHE A 257 -1.34 0.44 23.09
CA PHE A 257 -0.57 0.63 24.32
C PHE A 257 0.94 0.60 24.07
N VAL A 258 1.44 -0.40 23.34
CA VAL A 258 2.87 -0.52 23.03
C VAL A 258 3.35 0.68 22.20
N THR A 259 2.63 1.03 21.13
CA THR A 259 3.03 2.15 20.26
C THR A 259 2.97 3.52 20.95
N LEU A 260 1.93 3.78 21.74
CA LEU A 260 1.78 5.03 22.49
C LEU A 260 2.82 5.12 23.61
N SER A 261 3.04 4.04 24.35
CA SER A 261 4.06 4.00 25.41
C SER A 261 5.45 4.24 24.84
N LEU A 262 5.78 3.62 23.70
CA LEU A 262 7.05 3.87 23.02
C LEU A 262 7.18 5.33 22.59
N SER A 263 6.14 5.92 21.98
CA SER A 263 6.15 7.35 21.62
C SER A 263 6.34 8.23 22.85
N LEU A 264 5.62 7.97 23.94
CA LEU A 264 5.74 8.72 25.19
C LEU A 264 7.14 8.66 25.79
N VAL A 265 7.79 7.49 25.73
CA VAL A 265 9.17 7.31 26.20
C VAL A 265 10.13 8.09 25.31
N ILE A 266 10.00 7.98 23.99
CA ILE A 266 10.82 8.73 23.02
C ILE A 266 10.66 10.24 23.30
N ASP A 267 9.43 10.73 23.35
CA ASP A 267 9.14 12.14 23.57
C ASP A 267 9.63 12.61 24.96
N ARG A 268 9.55 11.76 26.00
CA ARG A 268 10.08 12.06 27.35
C ARG A 268 11.60 12.23 27.36
N ILE A 269 12.31 11.43 26.56
CA ILE A 269 13.79 11.51 26.46
C ILE A 269 14.19 12.86 25.86
N PHE A 270 13.56 13.27 24.75
CA PHE A 270 13.96 14.47 24.03
C PHE A 270 13.35 15.78 24.56
N PHE A 271 12.10 15.77 25.05
CA PHE A 271 11.49 16.97 25.66
C PHE A 271 11.85 17.18 27.14
N GLY A 272 12.46 16.19 27.79
CA GLY A 272 12.77 16.25 29.22
C GLY A 272 11.56 16.12 30.15
N GLN A 273 10.35 15.93 29.63
CA GLN A 273 9.11 15.75 30.40
C GLN A 273 8.08 14.91 29.66
N TRP A 274 7.17 14.29 30.41
CA TRP A 274 6.13 13.44 29.83
C TRP A 274 5.18 14.30 28.99
N THR A 275 5.14 14.02 27.69
CA THR A 275 4.40 14.81 26.72
C THR A 275 3.61 13.90 25.80
N LEU A 276 2.28 14.03 25.82
CA LEU A 276 1.41 13.34 24.87
C LEU A 276 1.17 14.24 23.65
N VAL A 277 2.06 14.13 22.66
CA VAL A 277 2.06 14.97 21.46
C VAL A 277 0.72 14.94 20.72
N GLN A 278 0.11 13.77 20.61
CA GLN A 278 -1.16 13.60 19.89
C GLN A 278 -2.30 14.39 20.55
N PHE A 279 -2.28 14.52 21.88
CA PHE A 279 -3.22 15.35 22.62
C PHE A 279 -2.94 16.85 22.44
N ASN A 280 -1.67 17.26 22.48
CA ASN A 280 -1.29 18.65 22.21
C ASN A 280 -1.68 19.08 20.79
N PHE A 281 -1.45 18.21 19.81
CA PHE A 281 -1.87 18.42 18.42
C PHE A 281 -3.39 18.62 18.32
N LEU A 282 -4.17 17.75 18.98
CA LEU A 282 -5.63 17.87 19.02
C LEU A 282 -6.08 19.18 19.67
N LYS A 283 -5.49 19.52 20.82
CA LYS A 283 -5.80 20.74 21.56
C LYS A 283 -5.53 21.98 20.70
N PHE A 284 -4.37 22.05 20.06
CA PHE A 284 -3.96 23.20 19.27
C PHE A 284 -4.78 23.34 17.97
N ASN A 285 -4.91 22.26 17.20
CA ASN A 285 -5.50 22.31 15.86
C ASN A 285 -7.03 22.26 15.87
N VAL A 286 -7.64 21.51 16.80
CA VAL A 286 -9.09 21.27 16.80
C VAL A 286 -9.79 22.10 17.88
N LEU A 287 -9.27 22.09 19.12
CA LEU A 287 -9.96 22.76 20.23
C LEU A 287 -9.73 24.27 20.25
N GLN A 288 -8.53 24.72 19.89
CA GLN A 288 -8.16 26.14 19.89
C GLN A 288 -8.29 26.80 18.50
N ASN A 289 -8.48 25.99 17.44
CA ASN A 289 -8.70 26.42 16.06
C ASN A 289 -7.65 27.43 15.52
N LEU A 290 -6.45 27.43 16.10
CA LEU A 290 -5.35 28.34 15.73
C LEU A 290 -4.78 28.07 14.34
N GLY A 291 -5.17 26.94 13.73
CA GLY A 291 -4.83 26.62 12.34
C GLY A 291 -5.35 27.64 11.32
N THR A 292 -6.41 28.38 11.61
CA THR A 292 -6.91 29.45 10.73
C THR A 292 -5.93 30.61 10.58
N PHE A 293 -4.99 30.76 11.52
CA PHE A 293 -3.95 31.79 11.46
C PHE A 293 -2.96 31.58 10.29
N TYR A 294 -2.77 30.33 9.86
CA TYR A 294 -1.87 29.96 8.76
C TYR A 294 -2.54 30.02 7.37
N GLY A 295 -3.77 30.52 7.31
CA GLY A 295 -4.55 30.69 6.09
C GLY A 295 -5.70 29.71 5.98
N SER A 296 -6.84 30.20 5.47
CA SER A 296 -8.01 29.39 5.15
C SER A 296 -8.25 29.39 3.65
N HIS A 297 -8.44 28.21 3.07
CA HIS A 297 -8.93 28.10 1.71
C HIS A 297 -10.46 27.95 1.70
N PRO A 298 -11.15 28.40 0.63
CA PRO A 298 -12.56 28.10 0.44
C PRO A 298 -12.84 26.61 0.54
N TRP A 299 -14.02 26.22 1.00
CA TRP A 299 -14.40 24.80 1.18
C TRP A 299 -14.22 23.97 -0.10
N HIS A 300 -14.41 24.60 -1.27
CA HIS A 300 -14.28 23.94 -2.57
C HIS A 300 -12.83 23.78 -3.04
N TRP A 301 -11.85 24.42 -2.39
CA TRP A 301 -10.46 24.48 -2.87
C TRP A 301 -9.85 23.09 -3.11
N TYR A 302 -10.12 22.14 -2.22
CA TYR A 302 -9.65 20.76 -2.37
C TYR A 302 -10.19 20.11 -3.64
N PHE A 303 -11.43 20.40 -4.04
CA PHE A 303 -12.06 19.85 -5.24
C PHE A 303 -11.71 20.63 -6.50
N SER A 304 -11.67 21.96 -6.41
CA SER A 304 -11.47 22.85 -7.56
C SER A 304 -10.00 23.03 -7.94
N GLN A 305 -9.07 22.92 -6.99
CA GLN A 305 -7.64 23.19 -7.21
C GLN A 305 -6.77 22.04 -6.74
N GLY A 306 -6.88 21.63 -5.46
CA GLY A 306 -6.01 20.59 -4.89
C GLY A 306 -6.07 19.28 -5.67
N PHE A 307 -7.28 18.81 -5.98
CA PHE A 307 -7.51 17.57 -6.71
C PHE A 307 -7.04 17.59 -8.17
N PRO A 308 -7.41 18.57 -8.99
CA PRO A 308 -6.86 18.71 -10.33
C PRO A 308 -5.34 18.79 -10.35
N VAL A 309 -4.73 19.53 -9.43
CA VAL A 309 -3.26 19.65 -9.34
C VAL A 309 -2.65 18.30 -9.04
N VAL A 310 -3.06 17.61 -7.98
CA VAL A 310 -2.47 16.31 -7.59
C VAL A 310 -2.64 15.24 -8.68
N LEU A 311 -3.78 15.20 -9.37
CA LEU A 311 -3.97 14.28 -10.49
C LEU A 311 -3.14 14.68 -11.71
N GLY A 312 -3.01 15.97 -12.01
CA GLY A 312 -2.27 16.49 -13.15
C GLY A 312 -2.66 15.78 -14.46
N THR A 313 -1.70 15.10 -15.07
CA THR A 313 -1.88 14.35 -16.32
C THR A 313 -2.88 13.19 -16.21
N HIS A 314 -3.18 12.71 -15.01
CA HIS A 314 -4.19 11.67 -14.80
C HIS A 314 -5.63 12.20 -14.76
N LEU A 315 -5.84 13.52 -14.71
CA LEU A 315 -7.16 14.11 -14.56
C LEU A 315 -8.15 13.73 -15.68
N PRO A 316 -7.80 13.78 -16.98
CA PRO A 316 -8.74 13.40 -18.05
C PRO A 316 -9.17 11.94 -17.95
N PHE A 317 -8.24 11.04 -17.61
CA PHE A 317 -8.52 9.62 -17.44
C PHE A 317 -9.41 9.36 -16.22
N PHE A 318 -9.17 10.09 -15.13
CA PHE A 318 -10.01 10.05 -13.95
C PHE A 318 -11.45 10.50 -14.25
N ILE A 319 -11.63 11.60 -14.98
CA ILE A 319 -12.96 12.08 -15.39
C ILE A 319 -13.63 11.03 -16.29
N HIS A 320 -12.90 10.51 -17.27
CA HIS A 320 -13.43 9.51 -18.21
C HIS A 320 -13.97 8.26 -17.48
N GLY A 321 -13.22 7.67 -16.56
CA GLY A 321 -13.75 6.51 -15.84
C GLY A 321 -14.87 6.87 -14.83
N CYS A 322 -14.93 8.11 -14.31
CA CYS A 322 -16.07 8.56 -13.50
C CYS A 322 -17.36 8.61 -14.33
N LEU A 323 -17.25 8.99 -15.61
CA LEU A 323 -18.39 8.98 -16.54
C LEU A 323 -18.83 7.55 -16.88
N LEU A 324 -17.89 6.62 -17.01
CA LEU A 324 -18.18 5.21 -17.27
C LEU A 324 -18.68 4.45 -16.04
N ALA A 325 -18.46 4.96 -14.82
CA ALA A 325 -18.88 4.31 -13.60
C ALA A 325 -20.42 4.13 -13.54
N PRO A 326 -20.93 2.93 -13.17
CA PRO A 326 -22.36 2.67 -13.04
C PRO A 326 -23.06 3.63 -12.08
N LYS A 327 -24.33 3.97 -12.35
CA LYS A 327 -25.10 4.98 -11.60
C LYS A 327 -25.15 4.73 -10.08
N ARG A 328 -25.08 3.46 -9.63
CA ARG A 328 -25.02 3.07 -8.21
C ARG A 328 -23.80 3.63 -7.45
N TYR A 329 -22.69 3.87 -8.15
CA TYR A 329 -21.43 4.39 -7.58
C TYR A 329 -21.25 5.89 -7.82
N ARG A 330 -22.09 6.51 -8.67
CA ARG A 330 -22.18 7.98 -8.79
C ARG A 330 -22.71 8.64 -7.51
N ILE A 331 -23.46 7.90 -6.68
CA ILE A 331 -23.90 8.35 -5.36
C ILE A 331 -22.72 8.43 -4.38
N LEU A 332 -21.75 7.50 -4.45
CA LEU A 332 -20.50 7.58 -3.68
C LEU A 332 -19.64 8.80 -4.08
N LEU A 333 -19.71 9.22 -5.35
CA LEU A 333 -19.10 10.48 -5.82
C LEU A 333 -19.82 11.74 -5.26
N HIS A 334 -21.14 11.68 -5.01
CA HIS A 334 -21.91 12.80 -4.43
C HIS A 334 -21.88 12.86 -2.89
N VAL A 335 -21.84 11.71 -2.20
CA VAL A 335 -21.79 11.64 -0.72
C VAL A 335 -20.40 12.00 -0.16
N GLY A 336 -19.40 12.14 -1.02
CA GLY A 336 -18.03 12.51 -0.67
C GLY A 336 -17.76 13.98 -0.31
N SER A 337 -18.77 14.86 -0.28
CA SER A 337 -18.56 16.33 -0.24
C SER A 337 -18.13 16.93 1.12
N GLN A 338 -17.94 16.15 2.19
CA GLN A 338 -17.38 16.67 3.46
C GLN A 338 -16.38 15.75 4.18
N ARG A 339 -16.01 14.59 3.60
CA ARG A 339 -15.12 13.60 4.25
C ARG A 339 -13.94 13.16 3.37
N ILE A 340 -13.60 13.95 2.36
CA ILE A 340 -12.53 13.67 1.39
C ILE A 340 -11.52 14.82 1.44
N GLN A 341 -10.84 14.96 2.58
CA GLN A 341 -9.71 15.90 2.72
C GLN A 341 -8.39 15.16 2.96
N VAL A 342 -8.44 13.84 3.19
CA VAL A 342 -7.25 12.95 3.34
C VAL A 342 -7.11 11.94 2.20
N TYR A 343 -8.10 11.85 1.31
CA TYR A 343 -8.10 10.89 0.19
C TYR A 343 -7.22 11.30 -1.00
N LEU A 344 -6.75 12.54 -1.00
CA LEU A 344 -6.08 13.19 -2.13
C LEU A 344 -4.66 12.69 -2.42
N SER A 345 -3.99 12.05 -1.47
CA SER A 345 -2.70 11.36 -1.70
C SER A 345 -2.84 9.87 -2.00
N SER A 346 -4.04 9.29 -1.81
CA SER A 346 -4.30 7.84 -1.93
C SER A 346 -5.16 7.48 -3.16
N PHE A 347 -5.35 8.42 -4.08
CA PHE A 347 -6.32 8.34 -5.17
C PHE A 347 -6.07 7.22 -6.19
N THR A 348 -4.85 6.68 -6.26
CA THR A 348 -4.55 5.51 -7.10
C THR A 348 -5.20 4.23 -6.59
N ILE A 349 -5.42 4.12 -5.27
CA ILE A 349 -6.01 2.94 -4.61
C ILE A 349 -7.53 2.97 -4.71
N LEU A 350 -8.14 4.14 -4.55
CA LEU A 350 -9.59 4.27 -4.62
C LEU A 350 -10.11 4.03 -6.04
N TYR A 351 -9.38 4.41 -7.09
CA TYR A 351 -9.80 4.12 -8.46
C TYR A 351 -9.62 2.66 -8.87
N GLY A 352 -8.56 2.02 -8.37
CA GLY A 352 -8.44 0.57 -8.42
C GLY A 352 -9.67 -0.05 -7.78
N VAL A 353 -9.83 0.14 -6.46
CA VAL A 353 -10.90 -0.46 -5.63
C VAL A 353 -12.33 -0.10 -6.10
N LEU A 354 -12.60 1.11 -6.58
CA LEU A 354 -13.92 1.47 -7.16
C LEU A 354 -14.13 0.89 -8.57
N TRP A 355 -13.09 0.57 -9.33
CA TRP A 355 -13.21 -0.05 -10.66
C TRP A 355 -13.58 -1.53 -10.59
N ILE A 356 -13.28 -2.22 -9.47
CA ILE A 356 -13.57 -3.66 -9.35
C ILE A 356 -14.72 -4.03 -8.44
N LEU A 357 -15.03 -3.20 -7.45
CA LEU A 357 -16.33 -3.33 -6.78
C LEU A 357 -17.52 -3.10 -7.75
N THR A 358 -17.26 -2.71 -9.00
CA THR A 358 -18.22 -2.46 -10.08
C THR A 358 -18.46 -3.60 -11.08
N TYR A 359 -17.71 -4.72 -11.06
CA TYR A 359 -17.95 -5.82 -12.02
C TYR A 359 -18.48 -7.09 -11.32
N PRO A 360 -19.74 -7.50 -11.56
CA PRO A 360 -20.20 -8.82 -11.13
C PRO A 360 -19.50 -9.93 -11.95
N PRO A 361 -19.21 -11.10 -11.34
CA PRO A 361 -18.44 -12.19 -11.95
C PRO A 361 -19.14 -12.91 -13.12
N GLU A 362 -20.41 -12.61 -13.40
CA GLU A 362 -21.24 -13.40 -14.32
C GLU A 362 -21.12 -12.99 -15.81
N ILE A 363 -20.32 -11.96 -16.15
CA ILE A 363 -20.17 -11.46 -17.55
C ILE A 363 -18.69 -11.42 -17.99
N MET A 364 -17.81 -12.25 -17.40
CA MET A 364 -16.40 -12.32 -17.82
C MET A 364 -16.19 -13.08 -19.15
N GLU A 365 -17.14 -13.89 -19.61
CA GLU A 365 -16.99 -14.62 -20.89
C GLU A 365 -17.33 -13.77 -22.12
N GLU A 366 -18.18 -12.73 -22.00
CA GLU A 366 -18.61 -11.96 -23.19
C GLU A 366 -17.75 -10.69 -23.44
N THR A 367 -17.04 -10.19 -22.43
CA THR A 367 -16.22 -8.96 -22.53
C THR A 367 -14.81 -9.19 -23.11
N SER A 368 -14.34 -10.44 -23.18
CA SER A 368 -13.11 -10.81 -23.87
C SER A 368 -13.15 -10.50 -25.38
N SER A 369 -14.35 -10.47 -25.99
CA SER A 369 -14.52 -10.24 -27.43
C SER A 369 -14.82 -8.77 -27.79
N LYS A 370 -15.20 -7.93 -26.81
CA LYS A 370 -15.62 -6.54 -27.02
C LYS A 370 -14.63 -5.49 -26.47
N PHE A 371 -13.44 -5.91 -26.03
CA PHE A 371 -12.28 -5.03 -25.85
C PHE A 371 -11.27 -5.07 -27.02
N PRO A 372 -11.66 -4.63 -28.24
CA PRO A 372 -10.70 -4.15 -29.23
C PRO A 372 -10.98 -2.68 -29.59
N VAL A 373 -10.70 -1.75 -28.68
CA VAL A 373 -10.58 -0.31 -29.05
C VAL A 373 -9.24 0.29 -28.61
N PHE A 374 -8.51 -0.39 -27.70
CA PHE A 374 -7.17 0.00 -27.28
C PHE A 374 -6.07 -0.13 -28.36
N ILE A 375 -6.35 -0.78 -29.50
CA ILE A 375 -5.33 -1.04 -30.54
C ILE A 375 -5.51 -0.19 -31.82
N LYS A 376 -6.64 0.51 -32.00
CA LYS A 376 -6.89 1.24 -33.28
C LYS A 376 -6.56 2.74 -33.26
N TYR A 377 -6.31 3.34 -32.09
CA TYR A 377 -6.13 4.79 -31.95
C TYR A 377 -5.05 5.19 -30.93
N ALA A 378 -3.94 4.45 -30.85
CA ALA A 378 -2.69 5.02 -30.36
C ALA A 378 -1.93 5.58 -31.57
N PRO A 379 -1.97 6.89 -31.86
CA PRO A 379 -1.12 7.44 -32.89
C PRO A 379 0.33 7.39 -32.43
N CYS A 380 1.18 6.96 -33.35
CA CYS A 380 2.63 7.08 -33.29
C CYS A 380 3.06 8.48 -32.82
N THR A 381 3.63 8.58 -31.63
CA THR A 381 4.53 9.69 -31.23
C THR A 381 5.65 9.15 -30.35
N LEU A 382 6.47 8.30 -30.97
CA LEU A 382 7.83 7.99 -30.53
C LEU A 382 8.78 8.38 -31.66
N TYR A 383 9.03 9.67 -31.78
CA TYR A 383 10.23 10.23 -32.39
C TYR A 383 10.42 11.57 -31.71
N TRP A 384 11.57 11.82 -31.09
CA TRP A 384 12.23 13.13 -30.95
C TRP A 384 13.38 12.98 -29.94
N PHE A 385 14.51 12.45 -30.42
CA PHE A 385 15.87 12.87 -30.04
C PHE A 385 16.85 12.40 -31.13
N SER A 386 17.12 13.29 -32.08
CA SER A 386 18.43 13.44 -32.74
C SER A 386 18.37 14.65 -33.67
N SER A 387 19.05 15.73 -33.27
CA SER A 387 19.61 16.73 -34.17
C SER A 387 20.93 16.14 -34.71
N PRO A 388 21.39 16.40 -35.96
CA PRO A 388 21.86 17.74 -36.35
C PRO A 388 21.70 18.10 -37.85
N THR A 389 22.13 19.34 -38.16
CA THR A 389 22.68 19.88 -39.42
C THR A 389 21.83 20.86 -40.25
N ARG A 390 22.42 22.05 -40.38
CA ARG A 390 22.15 23.08 -41.39
C ARG A 390 22.61 22.58 -42.76
N HIS A 391 21.86 22.93 -43.80
CA HIS A 391 22.25 23.45 -45.12
C HIS A 391 20.88 23.87 -45.71
N SER A 392 20.59 25.10 -46.09
CA SER A 392 21.35 26.17 -46.77
C SER A 392 20.85 27.54 -46.33
#